data_AF-A0A5C8INM0-F1
#
_entry.id   AF-A0A5C8INM0-F1
#
_cell.length_a   1.000
_cell.length_b   1.000
_cell.length_c   1.000
_cell.angle_alpha   90.00
_cell.angle_beta   90.00
_cell.angle_gamma   90.00
#
_symmetry.space_group_name_H-M   'P 1'
#
loop_
_entity.id
_entity.type
_entity.pdbx_description
1 polymer ?
#
loop_
_entity_poly.entity_id
_entity_poly.type
_entity_poly.pdbx_seq_one_letter_code
_entity_poly.pdbx_strand_id
1 'polypeptide(L)'
;MSFLITESYLKSRVNVTLHKDASAIKIAFQNVTDFYIQDLLSIPLYELYLDHATNNTALSVKQMELFNKIKVYFALMVEWELMFNLFEITNKGNKEDINAASIDVVKLKRNEVYSKAEQVKSNILRYLSTNKADFPQYFSSEENTEHTPKSITGASPIVFLNEPKIWIG
;
A
#
# COMPACT_ATOMS: atom_id res chain seq x y z
N MET A 1 -9.75 6.21 10.46
CA MET A 1 -9.42 5.61 9.14
C MET A 1 -9.30 4.10 9.34
N SER A 2 -10.05 3.32 8.58
CA SER A 2 -10.03 1.85 8.66
C SER A 2 -9.10 1.31 7.56
N PHE A 3 -8.24 0.35 7.88
CA PHE A 3 -7.34 -0.30 6.93
C PHE A 3 -7.80 -1.74 6.69
N LEU A 4 -7.47 -2.31 5.52
CA LEU A 4 -7.89 -3.67 5.14
C LEU A 4 -7.24 -4.78 6.00
N ILE A 5 -6.15 -4.48 6.68
CA ILE A 5 -5.49 -5.34 7.66
C ILE A 5 -5.28 -4.60 8.99
N THR A 6 -5.29 -5.35 10.09
CA THR A 6 -4.93 -4.85 11.41
C THR A 6 -3.42 -4.95 11.65
N GLU A 7 -2.91 -4.17 12.60
CA GLU A 7 -1.52 -4.31 13.07
C GLU A 7 -1.24 -5.71 13.65
N SER A 8 -2.23 -6.32 14.32
CA SER A 8 -2.11 -7.70 14.81
C SER A 8 -1.95 -8.71 13.66
N TYR A 9 -2.72 -8.55 12.58
CA TYR A 9 -2.57 -9.38 11.39
C TYR A 9 -1.17 -9.24 10.79
N LEU A 10 -0.70 -8.00 10.62
CA LEU A 10 0.66 -7.71 10.13
C LEU A 10 1.72 -8.44 10.97
N LYS A 11 1.70 -8.27 12.30
CA LYS A 11 2.69 -8.90 13.21
C LYS A 11 2.63 -10.43 13.22
N SER A 12 1.47 -11.03 12.95
CA SER A 12 1.33 -12.49 12.84
C SER A 12 1.81 -13.06 11.50
N ARG A 13 2.01 -12.22 10.49
CA ARG A 13 2.34 -12.64 9.12
C ARG A 13 3.74 -12.27 8.69
N VAL A 14 4.25 -11.14 9.14
CA VAL A 14 5.55 -10.60 8.75
C VAL A 14 6.35 -10.19 9.98
N ASN A 15 7.67 -10.25 9.89
CA ASN A 15 8.55 -9.98 11.01
C ASN A 15 8.75 -8.46 11.20
N VAL A 16 7.71 -7.78 11.66
CA VAL A 16 7.80 -6.38 12.08
C VAL A 16 8.30 -6.37 13.52
N THR A 17 9.55 -5.96 13.73
CA THR A 17 10.14 -5.84 15.07
C THR A 17 9.27 -4.96 15.96
N LEU A 18 9.02 -5.41 17.18
CA LEU A 18 8.14 -4.80 18.20
C LEU A 18 8.45 -3.32 18.54
N HIS A 19 9.58 -2.79 18.09
CA HIS A 19 10.05 -1.43 18.39
C HIS A 19 9.75 -0.41 17.28
N LYS A 20 9.11 -0.78 16.17
CA LYS A 20 8.70 0.21 15.18
C LYS A 20 7.56 1.07 15.72
N ASP A 21 7.73 2.38 15.65
CA ASP A 21 6.72 3.37 16.04
C ASP A 21 5.39 3.07 15.32
N ALA A 22 4.30 3.03 16.08
CA ALA A 22 2.95 2.88 15.53
C ALA A 22 2.64 3.94 14.47
N SER A 23 3.26 5.11 14.54
CA SER A 23 3.18 6.17 13.53
C SER A 23 3.78 5.74 12.19
N ALA A 24 4.94 5.08 12.19
CA ALA A 24 5.57 4.55 10.97
C ALA A 24 4.74 3.43 10.34
N ILE A 25 4.11 2.58 11.16
CA ILE A 25 3.18 1.54 10.68
C ILE A 25 1.96 2.17 10.01
N LYS A 26 1.37 3.21 10.60
CA LYS A 26 0.23 3.92 10.01
C LYS A 26 0.58 4.59 8.67
N ILE A 27 1.74 5.24 8.57
CA ILE A 27 2.22 5.85 7.32
C ILE A 27 2.42 4.76 6.26
N ALA A 28 3.06 3.64 6.61
CA ALA A 28 3.23 2.52 5.69
C ALA A 28 1.89 1.94 5.22
N PHE A 29 0.91 1.79 6.12
CA PHE A 29 -0.45 1.38 5.74
C PHE A 29 -1.10 2.34 4.75
N GLN A 30 -0.94 3.65 4.95
CA GLN A 30 -1.48 4.67 4.04
C GLN A 30 -0.82 4.57 2.67
N ASN A 31 0.51 4.58 2.60
CA ASN A 31 1.26 4.48 1.35
C ASN A 31 0.91 3.20 0.59
N VAL A 32 0.83 2.06 1.28
CA VAL A 32 0.47 0.78 0.65
C VAL A 32 -0.94 0.83 0.08
N THR A 33 -1.87 1.44 0.81
CA THR A 33 -3.26 1.59 0.37
C THR A 33 -3.33 2.40 -0.92
N ASP A 34 -2.75 3.59 -0.92
CA ASP A 34 -2.90 4.58 -1.99
C ASP A 34 -2.13 4.19 -3.26
N PHE A 35 -0.91 3.68 -3.13
CA PHE A 35 -0.04 3.44 -4.27
C PHE A 35 -0.07 2.02 -4.83
N TYR A 36 -0.54 1.04 -4.05
CA TYR A 36 -0.44 -0.37 -4.46
C TYR A 36 -1.77 -1.12 -4.41
N ILE A 37 -2.62 -0.86 -3.42
CA ILE A 37 -3.86 -1.62 -3.24
C ILE A 37 -4.99 -1.06 -4.10
N GLN A 38 -5.20 0.26 -4.10
CA GLN A 38 -6.22 0.89 -4.94
C GLN A 38 -5.95 0.64 -6.43
N ASP A 39 -4.67 0.75 -6.84
CA ASP A 39 -4.24 0.43 -8.21
C ASP A 39 -4.50 -1.05 -8.56
N LEU A 40 -4.13 -1.98 -7.66
CA LEU A 40 -4.32 -3.41 -7.90
C LEU A 40 -5.80 -3.81 -8.05
N LEU A 41 -6.69 -3.21 -7.27
CA LEU A 41 -8.08 -3.64 -7.19
C LEU A 41 -9.02 -2.89 -8.11
N SER A 42 -8.65 -1.74 -8.67
CA SER A 42 -9.62 -0.76 -9.16
C SER A 42 -10.45 -0.14 -8.02
N ILE A 43 -10.89 1.12 -8.22
CA ILE A 43 -11.63 1.88 -7.21
C ILE A 43 -12.91 1.13 -6.76
N PRO A 44 -13.77 0.61 -7.66
CA PRO A 44 -15.02 -0.04 -7.23
C PRO A 44 -14.82 -1.31 -6.40
N LEU A 45 -13.86 -2.18 -6.75
CA LEU A 45 -13.59 -3.38 -5.96
C LEU A 45 -12.93 -3.05 -4.62
N TYR A 46 -12.09 -2.01 -4.58
CA TYR A 46 -11.50 -1.52 -3.34
C TYR A 46 -12.57 -1.01 -2.38
N GLU A 47 -13.51 -0.18 -2.85
CA GLU A 47 -14.62 0.34 -2.04
C GLU A 47 -15.50 -0.78 -1.50
N LEU A 48 -15.82 -1.78 -2.34
CA LEU A 48 -16.55 -2.97 -1.91
C LEU A 48 -15.81 -3.70 -0.78
N TYR A 49 -14.50 -3.90 -0.93
CA TYR A 49 -13.71 -4.56 0.11
C TYR A 49 -13.64 -3.73 1.40
N LEU A 50 -13.51 -2.40 1.29
CA LEU A 50 -13.51 -1.51 2.45
C LEU A 50 -14.85 -1.55 3.20
N ASP A 51 -15.97 -1.57 2.48
CA ASP A 51 -17.31 -1.75 3.06
C ASP A 51 -17.40 -3.07 3.83
N HIS A 52 -17.00 -4.18 3.22
CA HIS A 52 -16.96 -5.49 3.88
C HIS A 52 -16.09 -5.50 5.13
N ALA A 53 -14.92 -4.87 5.09
CA ALA A 53 -14.00 -4.79 6.23
C ALA A 53 -14.57 -3.93 7.37
N THR A 54 -15.40 -2.93 7.06
CA THR A 54 -15.94 -1.98 8.04
C THR A 54 -17.28 -2.43 8.63
N ASN A 55 -18.16 -2.96 7.78
CA ASN A 55 -19.55 -3.27 8.11
C ASN A 55 -19.80 -4.77 8.32
N ASN A 56 -18.78 -5.62 8.16
CA ASN A 56 -18.86 -7.08 8.35
C ASN A 56 -19.99 -7.73 7.53
N THR A 57 -20.19 -7.24 6.31
CA THR A 57 -21.19 -7.75 5.37
C THR A 57 -20.77 -9.13 4.84
N ALA A 58 -21.76 -9.97 4.51
CA ALA A 58 -21.51 -11.36 4.10
C ALA A 58 -20.72 -11.43 2.78
N LEU A 59 -19.71 -12.31 2.74
CA LEU A 59 -18.86 -12.55 1.57
C LEU A 59 -19.22 -13.87 0.89
N SER A 60 -19.20 -13.87 -0.44
CA SER A 60 -19.15 -15.12 -1.19
C SER A 60 -17.82 -15.86 -0.92
N VAL A 61 -17.80 -17.17 -1.12
CA VAL A 61 -16.57 -17.98 -0.98
C VAL A 61 -15.45 -17.40 -1.85
N LYS A 62 -15.78 -16.98 -3.08
CA LYS A 62 -14.83 -16.42 -4.03
C LYS A 62 -14.25 -15.09 -3.57
N GLN A 63 -15.09 -14.20 -3.03
CA GLN A 63 -14.65 -12.92 -2.46
C GLN A 63 -13.75 -13.14 -1.25
N MET A 64 -14.11 -14.09 -0.37
CA MET A 64 -13.32 -14.43 0.81
C MET A 64 -11.91 -14.94 0.43
N GLU A 65 -11.82 -15.80 -0.58
CA GLU A 65 -10.55 -16.29 -1.13
C GLU A 65 -9.70 -15.15 -1.72
N LEU A 66 -10.32 -14.25 -2.50
CA LEU A 66 -9.63 -13.08 -3.06
C LEU A 66 -9.12 -12.16 -1.96
N PHE A 67 -9.98 -11.79 -1.01
CA PHE A 67 -9.66 -10.86 0.07
C PHE A 67 -8.54 -11.40 0.95
N ASN A 68 -8.51 -12.71 1.22
CA ASN A 68 -7.39 -13.34 1.91
C ASN A 68 -6.06 -13.18 1.15
N LYS A 69 -6.05 -13.31 -0.18
CA LYS A 69 -4.84 -13.08 -0.99
C LYS A 69 -4.41 -11.61 -0.94
N ILE A 70 -5.36 -10.68 -0.99
CA ILE A 70 -5.10 -9.24 -0.89
C ILE A 70 -4.51 -8.89 0.48
N LYS A 71 -5.03 -9.44 1.58
CA LYS A 71 -4.45 -9.24 2.92
C LYS A 71 -2.99 -9.67 3.00
N VAL A 72 -2.64 -10.78 2.36
CA VAL A 72 -1.24 -11.25 2.28
C VAL A 72 -0.38 -10.29 1.47
N TYR A 73 -0.85 -9.87 0.29
CA TYR A 73 -0.14 -8.87 -0.52
C TYR A 73 0.07 -7.55 0.24
N PHE A 74 -0.99 -7.05 0.88
CA PHE A 74 -0.95 -5.85 1.72
C PHE A 74 0.14 -5.98 2.80
N ALA A 75 0.14 -7.08 3.56
CA ALA A 75 1.11 -7.28 4.64
C ALA A 75 2.57 -7.28 4.13
N LEU A 76 2.83 -7.91 2.99
CA LEU A 76 4.16 -7.93 2.36
C LEU A 76 4.60 -6.55 1.87
N MET A 77 3.69 -5.78 1.25
CA MET A 77 4.00 -4.42 0.82
C MET A 77 4.24 -3.49 2.01
N VAL A 78 3.53 -3.68 3.12
CA VAL A 78 3.78 -2.91 4.35
C VAL A 78 5.13 -3.27 4.95
N GLU A 79 5.48 -4.56 4.99
CA GLU A 79 6.82 -4.98 5.40
C GLU A 79 7.88 -4.30 4.53
N TRP A 80 7.70 -4.29 3.20
CA TRP A 80 8.60 -3.67 2.24
C TRP A 80 8.78 -2.15 2.46
N GLU A 81 7.67 -1.41 2.67
CA GLU A 81 7.69 0.02 2.99
C GLU A 81 8.40 0.27 4.33
N LEU A 82 8.08 -0.52 5.35
CA LEU A 82 8.69 -0.39 6.67
C LEU A 82 10.20 -0.67 6.66
N MET A 83 10.71 -1.47 5.73
CA MET A 83 12.15 -1.71 5.58
C MET A 83 12.91 -0.47 5.09
N PHE A 84 12.24 0.48 4.43
CA PHE A 84 12.84 1.77 4.06
C PHE A 84 13.01 2.69 5.27
N ASN A 85 12.05 2.65 6.21
CA ASN A 85 12.08 3.41 7.47
C ASN A 85 13.07 2.88 8.52
N LEU A 86 13.94 1.92 8.18
CA LEU A 86 15.01 1.44 9.05
C LEU A 86 16.25 2.36 9.06
N PHE A 87 16.29 3.36 8.17
CA PHE A 87 17.34 4.37 8.15
C PHE A 87 16.77 5.68 8.69
N GLU A 88 16.97 5.96 9.98
CA GLU A 88 16.81 7.33 10.47
C GLU A 88 17.93 8.18 9.85
N ILE A 89 17.58 9.06 8.91
CA ILE A 89 18.48 10.14 8.50
C ILE A 89 18.49 11.15 9.65
N THR A 90 19.33 10.91 10.66
CA THR A 90 19.58 11.93 11.68
C THR A 90 20.38 13.06 11.04
N ASN A 91 19.92 14.30 11.21
CA ASN A 91 20.53 15.55 10.71
C ASN A 91 21.96 15.82 11.26
N LYS A 92 22.61 14.83 11.88
CA LYS A 92 23.95 14.88 12.52
C LYS A 92 24.93 13.83 11.96
N GLY A 93 24.66 13.27 10.78
CA GLY A 93 25.46 12.22 10.16
C GLY A 93 24.95 10.81 10.47
N ASN A 94 25.36 9.84 9.65
CA ASN A 94 25.00 8.43 9.82
C ASN A 94 25.56 7.92 11.16
N LYS A 95 24.70 7.71 12.16
CA LYS A 95 25.03 6.78 13.24
C LYS A 95 24.69 5.39 12.74
N GLU A 96 25.71 4.66 12.26
CA GLU A 96 25.58 3.22 12.16
C GLU A 96 25.43 2.68 13.59
N ASP A 97 24.26 2.14 13.90
CA ASP A 97 24.09 1.32 15.09
C ASP A 97 25.08 0.15 14.96
N ILE A 98 25.84 -0.16 16.01
CA ILE A 98 26.93 -1.16 15.98
C ILE A 98 26.38 -2.57 15.70
N ASN A 99 25.05 -2.72 15.80
CA ASN A 99 24.28 -3.92 15.48
C ASN A 99 23.36 -3.77 14.25
N ALA A 100 23.49 -2.68 13.47
CA ALA A 100 22.71 -2.50 12.25
C ALA A 100 23.12 -3.56 11.22
N ALA A 101 22.13 -4.25 10.63
CA ALA A 101 22.37 -5.12 9.49
C ALA A 101 22.98 -4.29 8.34
N SER A 102 23.95 -4.86 7.61
CA SER A 102 24.56 -4.16 6.49
C SER A 102 23.50 -3.73 5.46
N ILE A 103 23.73 -2.59 4.80
CA ILE A 103 22.81 -2.05 3.78
C ILE A 103 22.50 -3.10 2.70
N ASP A 104 23.49 -3.91 2.32
CA ASP A 104 23.32 -4.95 1.32
C ASP A 104 22.41 -6.09 1.81
N VAL A 105 22.51 -6.49 3.08
CA VAL A 105 21.59 -7.47 3.68
C VAL A 105 20.17 -6.92 3.76
N VAL A 106 20.00 -5.64 4.09
CA VAL A 106 18.67 -4.99 4.10
C VAL A 106 18.09 -4.92 2.69
N LYS A 107 18.89 -4.52 1.69
CA LYS A 107 18.48 -4.50 0.27
C LYS A 107 18.10 -5.89 -0.24
N LEU A 108 18.89 -6.91 0.08
CA LEU A 108 18.60 -8.30 -0.30
C LEU A 108 17.25 -8.74 0.26
N LYS A 109 17.04 -8.61 1.57
CA LYS A 109 15.76 -8.98 2.20
C LYS A 109 14.60 -8.17 1.65
N ARG A 110 14.79 -6.87 1.37
CA ARG A 110 13.75 -6.03 0.76
C ARG A 110 13.37 -6.53 -0.63
N ASN A 111 14.35 -6.91 -1.45
CA ASN A 111 14.10 -7.49 -2.78
C ASN A 111 13.38 -8.85 -2.68
N GLU A 112 13.72 -9.68 -1.70
CA GLU A 112 13.01 -10.94 -1.45
C GLU A 112 11.55 -10.73 -1.07
N VAL A 113 11.27 -9.78 -0.16
CA VAL A 113 9.89 -9.42 0.24
C VAL A 113 9.12 -8.89 -0.97
N TYR A 114 9.72 -8.01 -1.76
CA TYR A 114 9.10 -7.47 -2.97
C TYR A 114 8.80 -8.57 -4.01
N SER A 115 9.76 -9.47 -4.25
CA SER A 115 9.56 -10.60 -5.16
C SER A 115 8.40 -11.50 -4.74
N LYS A 116 8.27 -11.78 -3.43
CA LYS A 116 7.11 -12.50 -2.88
C LYS A 116 5.81 -11.73 -3.07
N ALA A 117 5.82 -10.41 -2.84
CA ALA A 117 4.64 -9.57 -3.05
C ALA A 117 4.17 -9.60 -4.51
N GLU A 118 5.09 -9.47 -5.46
CA GLU A 118 4.80 -9.56 -6.91
C GLU A 118 4.26 -10.94 -7.31
N GLN A 119 4.75 -12.02 -6.71
CA GLN A 119 4.18 -13.35 -6.93
C GLN A 119 2.73 -13.43 -6.44
N VAL A 120 2.42 -12.87 -5.27
CA VAL A 120 1.05 -12.81 -4.74
C VAL A 120 0.17 -11.92 -5.63
N LYS A 121 0.68 -10.77 -6.09
CA LYS A 121 0.00 -9.88 -7.04
C LYS A 121 -0.37 -10.62 -8.33
N SER A 122 0.57 -11.34 -8.93
CA SER A 122 0.32 -12.17 -10.12
C SER A 122 -0.79 -13.21 -9.88
N ASN A 123 -0.80 -13.83 -8.70
CA ASN A 123 -1.84 -14.79 -8.33
C ASN A 123 -3.20 -14.13 -8.13
N ILE A 124 -3.26 -12.91 -7.58
CA ILE A 124 -4.49 -12.11 -7.45
C ILE A 124 -5.06 -11.79 -8.84
N LEU A 125 -4.23 -11.26 -9.74
CA LEU A 125 -4.64 -10.91 -11.10
C LEU A 125 -5.12 -12.12 -11.90
N ARG A 126 -4.42 -13.26 -11.78
CA ARG A 126 -4.86 -14.53 -12.38
C ARG A 126 -6.19 -15.00 -11.81
N TYR A 127 -6.38 -14.88 -10.50
CA TYR A 127 -7.63 -15.26 -9.84
C TYR A 127 -8.80 -14.40 -10.30
N LEU A 128 -8.63 -13.07 -10.37
CA LEU A 128 -9.62 -12.14 -10.92
C LEU A 128 -9.97 -12.49 -12.38
N SER A 129 -8.95 -12.77 -13.19
CA SER A 129 -9.12 -13.13 -14.60
C SER A 129 -9.82 -14.48 -14.81
N THR A 130 -9.68 -15.43 -13.87
CA THR A 130 -10.30 -16.75 -13.95
C THR A 130 -11.76 -16.72 -13.49
N ASN A 131 -12.08 -15.84 -12.53
CA ASN A 131 -13.40 -15.76 -11.89
C ASN A 131 -14.12 -14.44 -12.29
N LYS A 132 -14.00 -14.00 -13.56
CA LYS A 132 -14.49 -12.68 -13.98
C LYS A 132 -15.96 -12.42 -13.63
N ALA A 133 -16.80 -13.43 -13.78
CA ALA A 133 -18.24 -13.36 -13.48
C ALA A 133 -18.52 -13.06 -12.00
N ASP A 134 -17.62 -13.46 -11.09
CA ASP A 134 -17.74 -13.21 -9.65
C ASP A 134 -17.23 -11.82 -9.23
N PHE A 135 -16.52 -11.12 -10.14
CA PHE A 135 -15.91 -9.82 -9.88
C PHE A 135 -16.23 -8.78 -10.97
N PRO A 136 -17.50 -8.53 -11.31
CA PRO A 136 -17.87 -7.53 -12.31
C PRO A 136 -17.30 -6.14 -12.00
N GLN A 137 -17.25 -5.75 -10.71
CA GLN A 137 -16.69 -4.49 -10.22
C GLN A 137 -15.20 -4.27 -10.59
N TYR A 138 -14.47 -5.33 -10.88
CA TYR A 138 -13.08 -5.24 -11.34
C TYR A 138 -12.99 -4.90 -12.84
N PHE A 139 -13.94 -5.39 -13.64
CA PHE A 139 -13.91 -5.32 -15.10
C PHE A 139 -14.90 -4.29 -15.68
N SER A 140 -15.81 -3.75 -14.87
CA SER A 140 -16.89 -2.86 -15.30
C SER A 140 -16.46 -1.45 -15.71
N SER A 141 -15.16 -1.17 -15.79
CA SER A 141 -14.62 0.16 -16.11
C SER A 141 -14.39 0.41 -17.61
N GLU A 142 -14.63 -0.58 -18.50
CA GLU A 142 -14.35 -0.43 -19.94
C GLU A 142 -15.58 -0.17 -20.85
N GLU A 143 -16.82 -0.21 -20.34
CA GLU A 143 -18.00 -0.08 -21.22
C GLU A 143 -18.72 1.29 -21.22
N ASN A 144 -18.31 2.30 -20.44
CA ASN A 144 -19.07 3.58 -20.39
C ASN A 144 -18.27 4.88 -20.30
N THR A 145 -17.01 4.90 -20.75
CA THR A 145 -16.30 6.17 -20.90
C THR A 145 -15.60 6.28 -22.24
N GLU A 146 -16.40 6.59 -23.27
CA GLU A 146 -15.97 7.53 -24.31
C GLU A 146 -15.59 8.86 -23.62
N HIS A 147 -14.37 8.93 -23.09
CA HIS A 147 -13.77 10.19 -22.69
C HIS A 147 -13.39 10.96 -23.95
N THR A 148 -14.36 11.69 -24.49
CA THR A 148 -14.06 12.89 -25.26
C THR A 148 -13.15 13.75 -24.39
N PRO A 149 -11.93 14.11 -24.82
CA PRO A 149 -11.03 14.91 -24.01
C PRO A 149 -11.65 16.29 -23.82
N LYS A 150 -12.16 16.59 -22.61
CA LYS A 150 -12.48 17.95 -22.22
C LYS A 150 -11.17 18.70 -22.10
N SER A 151 -10.96 19.64 -23.03
CA SER A 151 -9.93 20.67 -22.96
C SER A 151 -9.96 21.35 -21.60
N ILE A 152 -8.89 21.19 -20.81
CA ILE A 152 -8.68 21.96 -19.58
C ILE A 152 -7.73 23.10 -19.93
N THR A 153 -8.31 24.20 -20.40
CA THR A 153 -7.72 25.53 -20.23
C THR A 153 -7.90 25.93 -18.77
N GLY A 154 -6.80 26.19 -18.04
CA GLY A 154 -6.87 26.87 -16.75
C GLY A 154 -5.87 26.34 -15.74
N ALA A 155 -4.85 27.14 -15.48
CA ALA A 155 -3.82 26.92 -14.47
C ALA A 155 -4.39 26.60 -13.08
N SER A 156 -3.66 25.80 -12.30
CA SER A 156 -3.61 26.00 -10.86
C SER A 156 -2.18 25.77 -10.34
N PRO A 157 -1.65 26.70 -9.53
CA PRO A 157 -0.25 26.76 -9.15
C PRO A 157 0.03 25.84 -7.96
N ILE A 158 1.21 25.24 -7.96
CA ILE A 158 1.77 24.60 -6.76
C ILE A 158 2.00 25.72 -5.72
N VAL A 159 1.26 25.69 -4.62
CA VAL A 159 1.46 26.59 -3.47
C VAL A 159 2.36 25.89 -2.46
N PHE A 160 3.62 26.32 -2.37
CA PHE A 160 4.50 25.92 -1.27
C PHE A 160 4.20 26.80 -0.05
N LEU A 161 3.92 26.19 1.10
CA LEU A 161 3.64 26.88 2.36
C LEU A 161 4.94 27.45 2.96
N ASN A 162 5.06 28.79 2.92
CA ASN A 162 5.88 29.71 3.74
C ASN A 162 7.16 29.18 4.43
N GLU A 163 8.31 29.53 3.89
CA GLU A 163 9.57 29.62 4.64
C GLU A 163 9.65 30.98 5.41
N PRO A 164 10.18 31.01 6.65
CA PRO A 164 10.26 32.23 7.45
C PRO A 164 11.32 33.21 6.94
N LYS A 165 10.96 34.50 6.86
CA LYS A 165 11.82 35.62 6.45
C LYS A 165 13.04 35.77 7.35
N ILE A 166 14.24 35.68 6.78
CA ILE A 166 15.46 36.23 7.38
C ILE A 166 15.59 37.67 6.87
N TRP A 167 15.42 38.64 7.77
CA TRP A 167 15.76 40.04 7.51
C TRP A 167 17.25 40.23 7.77
N ILE A 168 17.99 40.68 6.76
CA ILE A 168 19.31 41.27 6.95
C ILE A 168 19.17 42.73 6.49
N GLY A 169 19.50 43.65 7.39
CA GLY A 169 19.46 45.09 7.16
C GLY A 169 20.59 45.62 6.29
#